data_AF-A0A2C6BAD2-F1
#
_entry.id   AF-A0A2C6BAD2-F1
#
_cell.length_a   1.000
_cell.length_b   1.000
_cell.length_c   1.000
_cell.angle_alpha   90.00
_cell.angle_beta   90.00
_cell.angle_gamma   90.00
#
_symmetry.space_group_name_H-M   'P 1'
#
loop_
_entity.id
_entity.type
_entity.pdbx_description
1 polymer ?
#
loop_
_entity_poly.entity_id
_entity_poly.type
_entity_poly.pdbx_seq_one_letter_code
_entity_poly.pdbx_strand_id
1 'polypeptide(L)'
;MIERNIICWRSLNVIALLLFLSNLHAQGGLSPSPELLDFNLGRIDHQRTAMLVLGGWAVSNIAGGAYLSNQRSGSNKYFHRMNAYWNIVNLGIAGLGYLSVAREQPEAYDLFQSAGKHYGFQNILLFNAGLDVGYIMGGLYLTERARRFTPDDPEKSDQLKGFGQAIMLQGGFLFAFDLVNYFIGSGRNEGLNLLMNGDGLGLGLVF
;
A
#
# COMPACT_ATOMS: atom_id res chain seq x y z
N MET A 1 18.84 23.29 -22.12
CA MET A 1 19.07 21.83 -22.23
C MET A 1 18.99 21.17 -20.84
N ILE A 2 17.86 21.32 -20.12
CA ILE A 2 17.66 20.79 -18.76
C ILE A 2 16.20 20.32 -18.62
N GLU A 3 15.73 19.48 -19.55
CA GLU A 3 14.39 18.88 -19.48
C GLU A 3 14.39 17.35 -19.47
N ARG A 4 15.55 16.69 -19.51
CA ARG A 4 15.62 15.24 -19.73
C ARG A 4 15.69 14.33 -18.49
N ASN A 5 15.74 14.87 -17.27
CA ASN A 5 16.06 14.04 -16.09
C ASN A 5 14.95 13.87 -15.04
N ILE A 6 13.69 14.19 -15.35
CA ILE A 6 12.55 13.88 -14.45
C ILE A 6 11.85 12.55 -14.83
N ILE A 7 12.29 11.90 -15.91
CA ILE A 7 11.61 10.74 -16.51
C ILE A 7 11.82 9.42 -15.72
N CYS A 8 12.78 9.35 -14.80
CA CYS A 8 13.12 8.07 -14.14
C CYS A 8 12.21 7.66 -12.94
N TRP A 9 11.25 8.51 -12.53
CA TRP A 9 10.37 8.21 -11.38
C TRP A 9 8.97 7.70 -11.74
N ARG A 10 8.61 7.67 -13.04
CA ARG A 10 7.27 7.21 -13.48
C ARG A 10 7.05 5.70 -13.30
N SER A 11 8.11 4.94 -13.05
CA SER A 11 8.10 3.48 -13.13
C SER A 11 7.94 2.75 -11.79
N LEU A 12 8.07 3.45 -10.65
CA LEU A 12 8.04 2.80 -9.33
C LEU A 12 6.62 2.45 -8.85
N ASN A 13 5.60 3.18 -9.28
CA ASN A 13 4.19 2.94 -8.88
C ASN A 13 3.50 1.84 -9.71
N VAL A 14 4.13 1.35 -10.78
CA VAL A 14 3.51 0.38 -11.70
C VAL A 14 3.72 -1.07 -11.24
N ILE A 15 4.75 -1.32 -10.44
CA ILE A 15 5.13 -2.68 -10.03
C ILE A 15 4.13 -3.26 -9.01
N ALA A 16 3.58 -2.44 -8.11
CA ALA A 16 2.52 -2.85 -7.18
C ALA A 16 1.18 -3.17 -7.89
N LEU A 17 0.90 -2.47 -9.01
CA LEU A 17 -0.32 -2.66 -9.80
C LEU A 17 -0.30 -3.97 -10.61
N LEU A 18 0.89 -4.41 -11.05
CA LEU A 18 1.05 -5.59 -11.90
C LEU A 18 1.06 -6.91 -11.12
N LEU A 19 1.42 -6.90 -9.83
CA LEU A 19 1.40 -8.10 -8.98
C LEU A 19 -0.01 -8.51 -8.53
N PHE A 20 -1.01 -7.63 -8.67
CA PHE A 20 -2.41 -7.92 -8.30
C PHE A 20 -3.19 -8.70 -9.38
N LEU A 21 -2.71 -8.73 -10.63
CA LEU A 21 -3.48 -9.22 -11.79
C LEU A 21 -3.23 -10.70 -12.16
N SER A 22 -2.27 -11.40 -11.52
CA SER A 22 -1.76 -12.68 -12.01
C SER A 22 -2.46 -13.96 -11.48
N ASN A 23 -3.60 -13.87 -10.80
CA ASN A 23 -4.26 -15.06 -10.23
C ASN A 23 -5.64 -15.35 -10.84
N LEU A 24 -5.65 -15.68 -12.13
CA LEU A 24 -6.74 -16.42 -12.76
C LEU A 24 -6.41 -17.91 -12.64
N HIS A 25 -6.79 -18.54 -11.53
CA HIS A 25 -6.78 -20.00 -11.40
C HIS A 25 -8.21 -20.52 -11.58
N ALA A 26 -8.34 -21.57 -12.40
CA ALA A 26 -9.59 -22.26 -12.67
C ALA A 26 -10.14 -22.93 -11.40
N GLN A 27 -11.46 -22.91 -11.25
CA GLN A 27 -12.18 -23.42 -10.09
C GLN A 27 -12.43 -24.94 -10.23
N GLY A 28 -11.81 -25.73 -9.35
CA GLY A 28 -12.08 -27.17 -9.17
C GLY A 28 -12.70 -27.39 -7.79
N GLY A 29 -13.90 -27.99 -7.78
CA GLY A 29 -14.84 -27.89 -6.67
C GLY A 29 -14.59 -28.80 -5.46
N LEU A 30 -14.74 -28.19 -4.28
CA LEU A 30 -15.23 -28.74 -3.03
C LEU A 30 -15.66 -27.54 -2.19
N SER A 31 -16.83 -27.60 -1.55
CA SER A 31 -17.25 -26.52 -0.63
C SER A 31 -16.29 -26.48 0.56
N PRO A 32 -15.76 -25.29 0.94
CA PRO A 32 -14.83 -25.19 2.05
C PRO A 32 -15.50 -25.60 3.36
N SER A 33 -14.70 -26.07 4.32
CA SER A 33 -15.17 -26.27 5.68
C SER A 33 -15.69 -24.95 6.26
N PRO A 34 -16.67 -24.98 7.19
CA PRO A 34 -17.16 -23.77 7.85
C PRO A 34 -16.04 -22.91 8.46
N GLU A 35 -15.00 -23.54 8.99
CA GLU A 35 -13.84 -22.89 9.59
C GLU A 35 -12.96 -22.19 8.53
N LEU A 36 -12.77 -22.81 7.36
CA LEU A 36 -12.04 -22.19 6.24
C LEU A 36 -12.83 -21.02 5.64
N LEU A 37 -14.17 -21.15 5.57
CA LEU A 37 -15.04 -20.06 5.14
C LEU A 37 -14.94 -18.86 6.08
N ASP A 38 -15.00 -19.08 7.39
CA ASP A 38 -14.86 -18.02 8.40
C ASP A 38 -13.49 -17.33 8.31
N PHE A 39 -12.41 -18.12 8.14
CA PHE A 39 -11.08 -17.59 7.89
C PHE A 39 -11.04 -16.69 6.64
N ASN A 40 -11.62 -17.13 5.53
CA ASN A 40 -11.67 -16.36 4.29
C ASN A 40 -12.44 -15.05 4.45
N LEU A 41 -13.59 -15.10 5.14
CA LEU A 41 -14.38 -13.91 5.45
C LEU A 41 -13.58 -12.91 6.29
N GLY A 42 -12.88 -13.39 7.33
CA GLY A 42 -12.03 -12.55 8.18
C GLY A 42 -10.86 -11.90 7.44
N ARG A 43 -10.22 -12.63 6.51
CA ARG A 43 -9.17 -12.08 5.64
C ARG A 43 -9.72 -11.01 4.69
N ILE A 44 -10.86 -11.28 4.05
CA ILE A 44 -11.51 -10.35 3.11
C ILE A 44 -11.96 -9.07 3.83
N ASP A 45 -12.56 -9.19 5.01
CA ASP A 45 -13.00 -8.05 5.81
C ASP A 45 -11.81 -7.17 6.25
N HIS A 46 -10.71 -7.79 6.66
CA HIS A 46 -9.46 -7.08 6.97
C HIS A 46 -8.95 -6.28 5.77
N GLN A 47 -8.84 -6.93 4.60
CA GLN A 47 -8.37 -6.25 3.39
C GLN A 47 -9.32 -5.13 2.95
N ARG A 48 -10.64 -5.34 3.08
CA ARG A 48 -11.65 -4.31 2.79
C ARG A 48 -11.48 -3.09 3.70
N THR A 49 -11.32 -3.34 5.00
CA THR A 49 -11.13 -2.29 6.00
C THR A 49 -9.85 -1.50 5.73
N ALA A 50 -8.74 -2.19 5.40
CA ALA A 50 -7.49 -1.55 5.03
C ALA A 50 -7.67 -0.57 3.85
N MET A 51 -8.40 -0.99 2.80
CA MET A 51 -8.66 -0.14 1.63
C MET A 51 -9.58 1.05 1.95
N LEU A 52 -10.57 0.88 2.83
CA LEU A 52 -11.41 1.98 3.29
C LEU A 52 -10.62 3.02 4.10
N VAL A 53 -9.73 2.56 4.99
CA VAL A 53 -8.84 3.45 5.77
C VAL A 53 -7.90 4.23 4.84
N LEU A 54 -7.26 3.54 3.89
CA LEU A 54 -6.39 4.19 2.90
C LEU A 54 -7.16 5.20 2.03
N GLY A 55 -8.36 4.84 1.59
CA GLY A 55 -9.23 5.72 0.80
C GLY A 55 -9.70 6.95 1.58
N GLY A 56 -10.08 6.79 2.85
CA GLY A 56 -10.46 7.91 3.72
C GLY A 56 -9.31 8.87 4.00
N TRP A 57 -8.11 8.34 4.26
CA TRP A 57 -6.88 9.13 4.35
C TRP A 57 -6.63 9.91 3.05
N ALA A 58 -6.78 9.24 1.91
CA ALA A 58 -6.54 9.83 0.60
C ALA A 58 -7.50 10.99 0.27
N VAL A 59 -8.81 10.78 0.44
CA VAL A 59 -9.82 11.83 0.20
C VAL A 59 -9.56 13.04 1.09
N SER A 60 -9.28 12.82 2.37
CA SER A 60 -8.99 13.90 3.33
C SER A 60 -7.78 14.73 2.92
N ASN A 61 -6.70 14.07 2.49
CA ASN A 61 -5.48 14.75 2.05
C ASN A 61 -5.61 15.43 0.69
N ILE A 62 -6.42 14.90 -0.23
CA ILE A 62 -6.73 15.56 -1.50
C ILE A 62 -7.49 16.86 -1.23
N ALA A 63 -8.59 16.78 -0.46
CA ALA A 63 -9.41 17.94 -0.14
C ALA A 63 -8.62 19.01 0.64
N GLY A 64 -7.96 18.60 1.72
CA GLY A 64 -7.13 19.47 2.55
C GLY A 64 -5.94 20.04 1.78
N GLY A 65 -5.24 19.22 0.98
CA GLY A 65 -4.09 19.63 0.19
C GLY A 65 -4.46 20.62 -0.92
N ALA A 66 -5.57 20.38 -1.62
CA ALA A 66 -6.07 21.29 -2.65
C ALA A 66 -6.49 22.65 -2.05
N TYR A 67 -7.19 22.65 -0.92
CA TYR A 67 -7.58 23.89 -0.24
C TYR A 67 -6.35 24.64 0.31
N LEU A 68 -5.52 23.98 1.11
CA LEU A 68 -4.41 24.62 1.81
C LEU A 68 -3.29 25.06 0.87
N SER A 69 -3.06 24.36 -0.25
CA SER A 69 -2.03 24.79 -1.20
C SER A 69 -2.33 26.16 -1.84
N ASN A 70 -3.59 26.54 -1.95
CA ASN A 70 -3.99 27.86 -2.45
C ASN A 70 -3.91 28.96 -1.38
N GLN A 71 -3.85 28.60 -0.09
CA GLN A 71 -3.82 29.53 1.04
C GLN A 71 -2.41 29.77 1.60
N ARG A 72 -1.42 29.00 1.15
CA ARG A 72 -0.04 29.04 1.67
C ARG A 72 0.93 29.53 0.60
N SER A 73 2.11 29.97 1.05
CA SER A 73 3.23 30.38 0.22
C SER A 73 4.49 29.58 0.58
N GLY A 74 5.56 29.78 -0.19
CA GLY A 74 6.84 29.10 -0.03
C GLY A 74 6.70 27.57 0.00
N SER A 75 7.57 26.88 0.75
CA SER A 75 7.57 25.42 0.82
C SER A 75 6.23 24.81 1.29
N ASN A 76 5.46 25.52 2.13
CA ASN A 76 4.18 25.03 2.64
C ASN A 76 3.12 24.87 1.54
N LYS A 77 3.12 25.76 0.53
CA LYS A 77 2.29 25.62 -0.67
C LYS A 77 2.54 24.28 -1.37
N TYR A 78 3.82 24.00 -1.62
CA TYR A 78 4.25 22.79 -2.33
C TYR A 78 4.05 21.52 -1.50
N PHE A 79 4.21 21.60 -0.17
CA PHE A 79 3.89 20.51 0.75
C PHE A 79 2.43 20.07 0.62
N HIS A 80 1.48 20.99 0.73
CA HIS A 80 0.05 20.65 0.60
C HIS A 80 -0.32 20.19 -0.81
N ARG A 81 0.27 20.81 -1.84
CA ARG A 81 0.04 20.39 -3.23
C ARG A 81 0.52 18.96 -3.48
N MET A 82 1.69 18.60 -2.94
CA MET A 82 2.23 17.25 -3.08
C MET A 82 1.45 16.23 -2.26
N ASN A 83 0.96 16.58 -1.07
CA ASN A 83 0.04 15.72 -0.31
C ASN A 83 -1.21 15.38 -1.14
N ALA A 84 -1.79 16.35 -1.84
CA ALA A 84 -2.92 16.09 -2.74
C ALA A 84 -2.52 15.15 -3.89
N TYR A 85 -1.39 15.42 -4.58
CA TYR A 85 -0.93 14.57 -5.70
C TYR A 85 -0.62 13.15 -5.29
N TRP A 86 0.07 12.96 -4.16
CA TRP A 86 0.37 11.63 -3.64
C TRP A 86 -0.90 10.86 -3.33
N ASN A 87 -1.88 11.52 -2.72
CA ASN A 87 -3.11 10.86 -2.32
C ASN A 87 -4.05 10.55 -3.49
N ILE A 88 -3.88 11.14 -4.67
CA ILE A 88 -4.53 10.64 -5.89
C ILE A 88 -4.06 9.22 -6.20
N VAL A 89 -2.77 8.93 -6.00
CA VAL A 89 -2.21 7.56 -6.16
C VAL A 89 -2.79 6.63 -5.11
N ASN A 90 -2.78 7.03 -3.83
CA ASN A 90 -3.36 6.23 -2.74
C ASN A 90 -4.85 5.94 -2.97
N LEU A 91 -5.62 6.91 -3.47
CA LEU A 91 -7.03 6.72 -3.78
C LEU A 91 -7.23 5.72 -4.92
N GLY A 92 -6.37 5.76 -5.94
CA GLY A 92 -6.36 4.76 -7.01
C GLY A 92 -6.09 3.34 -6.49
N ILE A 93 -5.06 3.20 -5.63
CA ILE A 93 -4.72 1.92 -4.98
C ILE A 93 -5.90 1.43 -4.13
N ALA A 94 -6.44 2.29 -3.26
CA ALA A 94 -7.57 1.97 -2.39
C ALA A 94 -8.81 1.55 -3.20
N GLY A 95 -9.15 2.28 -4.26
CA GLY A 95 -10.31 1.98 -5.10
C GLY A 95 -10.17 0.65 -5.85
N LEU A 96 -9.01 0.39 -6.47
CA LEU A 96 -8.76 -0.86 -7.19
C LEU A 96 -8.65 -2.05 -6.22
N GLY A 97 -7.97 -1.88 -5.09
CA GLY A 97 -7.87 -2.90 -4.05
C GLY A 97 -9.23 -3.24 -3.45
N TYR A 98 -10.06 -2.23 -3.14
CA TYR A 98 -11.41 -2.44 -2.64
C TYR A 98 -12.27 -3.21 -3.65
N LEU A 99 -12.21 -2.84 -4.94
CA LEU A 99 -12.94 -3.53 -5.99
C LEU A 99 -12.48 -4.98 -6.18
N SER A 100 -11.17 -5.23 -6.07
CA SER A 100 -10.60 -6.58 -6.11
C SER A 100 -11.15 -7.44 -4.98
N VAL A 101 -11.14 -6.92 -3.74
CA VAL A 101 -11.63 -7.62 -2.54
C VAL A 101 -13.14 -7.83 -2.59
N ALA A 102 -13.90 -6.85 -3.09
CA ALA A 102 -15.35 -6.93 -3.23
C ALA A 102 -15.83 -7.99 -4.24
N ARG A 103 -14.94 -8.45 -5.13
CA ARG A 103 -15.21 -9.50 -6.12
C ARG A 103 -14.77 -10.89 -5.66
N GLU A 104 -14.12 -11.00 -4.49
CA GLU A 104 -13.75 -12.30 -3.95
C GLU A 104 -14.99 -13.10 -3.54
N GLN A 105 -14.98 -14.39 -3.86
CA GLN A 105 -15.99 -15.36 -3.45
C GLN A 105 -15.34 -16.25 -2.38
N PRO A 106 -15.56 -16.01 -1.08
CA PRO A 106 -14.86 -16.71 0.00
C PRO A 106 -15.08 -18.23 -0.02
N GLU A 107 -16.22 -18.68 -0.54
CA GLU A 107 -16.58 -20.07 -0.74
C GLU A 107 -15.86 -20.74 -1.93
N ALA A 108 -15.23 -19.97 -2.82
CA ALA A 108 -14.60 -20.49 -4.03
C ALA A 108 -13.12 -20.88 -3.83
N TYR A 109 -12.56 -20.69 -2.62
CA TYR A 109 -11.16 -20.93 -2.33
C TYR A 109 -10.96 -22.18 -1.49
N ASP A 110 -10.12 -23.10 -1.98
CA ASP A 110 -9.58 -24.20 -1.18
C ASP A 110 -8.53 -23.69 -0.18
N LEU A 111 -8.09 -24.58 0.73
CA LEU A 111 -7.14 -24.22 1.78
C LEU A 111 -5.81 -23.67 1.24
N PHE A 112 -5.30 -24.23 0.14
CA PHE A 112 -4.03 -23.79 -0.45
C PHE A 112 -4.17 -22.41 -1.09
N GLN A 113 -5.26 -22.15 -1.80
CA GLN A 113 -5.58 -20.85 -2.38
C GLN A 113 -5.80 -19.79 -1.30
N SER A 114 -6.51 -20.14 -0.22
CA SER A 114 -6.69 -19.28 0.95
C SER A 114 -5.37 -18.92 1.62
N ALA A 115 -4.50 -19.90 1.83
CA ALA A 115 -3.16 -19.67 2.37
C ALA A 115 -2.31 -18.79 1.45
N GLY A 116 -2.31 -19.06 0.15
CA GLY A 116 -1.61 -18.27 -0.85
C GLY A 116 -2.06 -16.81 -0.88
N LYS A 117 -3.38 -16.56 -0.80
CA LYS A 117 -3.93 -15.19 -0.71
C LYS A 117 -3.58 -14.51 0.60
N HIS A 118 -3.62 -15.22 1.71
CA HIS A 118 -3.30 -14.69 3.04
C HIS A 118 -1.84 -14.26 3.16
N TYR A 119 -0.91 -15.18 2.86
CA TYR A 119 0.53 -14.88 2.90
C TYR A 119 0.96 -13.96 1.77
N GLY A 120 0.34 -14.04 0.59
CA GLY A 120 0.56 -13.12 -0.52
C GLY A 120 0.27 -11.67 -0.12
N PHE A 121 -0.85 -11.42 0.55
CA PHE A 121 -1.18 -10.10 1.09
C PHE A 121 -0.15 -9.61 2.11
N GLN A 122 0.27 -10.46 3.06
CA GLN A 122 1.31 -10.11 4.03
C GLN A 122 2.65 -9.77 3.38
N ASN A 123 3.05 -10.52 2.35
CA ASN A 123 4.27 -10.28 1.61
C ASN A 123 4.23 -8.94 0.84
N ILE A 124 3.08 -8.60 0.27
CA ILE A 124 2.88 -7.29 -0.39
C ILE A 124 3.05 -6.15 0.62
N LEU A 125 2.46 -6.27 1.81
CA LEU A 125 2.61 -5.26 2.87
C LEU A 125 4.06 -5.10 3.31
N LEU A 126 4.80 -6.19 3.54
CA LEU A 126 6.22 -6.09 3.92
C LEU A 126 7.10 -5.51 2.80
N PHE A 127 6.81 -5.87 1.55
CA PHE A 127 7.52 -5.32 0.41
C PHE A 127 7.27 -3.80 0.29
N ASN A 128 6.03 -3.36 0.43
CA ASN A 128 5.67 -1.94 0.41
C ASN A 128 6.25 -1.18 1.61
N ALA A 129 6.24 -1.76 2.82
CA ALA A 129 6.91 -1.16 3.98
C ALA A 129 8.41 -0.92 3.70
N GLY A 130 9.07 -1.80 2.94
CA GLY A 130 10.42 -1.56 2.43
C GLY A 130 10.53 -0.38 1.46
N LEU A 131 9.58 -0.25 0.52
CA LEU A 131 9.49 0.89 -0.40
C LEU A 131 9.24 2.20 0.34
N ASP A 132 8.48 2.18 1.43
CA ASP A 132 8.16 3.37 2.23
C ASP A 132 9.39 3.98 2.91
N VAL A 133 10.32 3.14 3.36
CA VAL A 133 11.64 3.61 3.79
C VAL A 133 12.35 4.32 2.63
N GLY A 134 12.25 3.77 1.42
CA GLY A 134 12.71 4.42 0.19
C GLY A 134 12.07 5.79 -0.06
N TYR A 135 10.76 5.93 0.15
CA TYR A 135 10.08 7.23 0.03
C TYR A 135 10.57 8.23 1.08
N ILE A 136 10.71 7.83 2.35
CA ILE A 136 11.25 8.69 3.40
C ILE A 136 12.66 9.17 3.05
N MET A 137 13.54 8.27 2.61
CA MET A 137 14.89 8.61 2.16
C MET A 137 14.87 9.54 0.94
N GLY A 138 14.00 9.29 -0.03
CA GLY A 138 13.81 10.16 -1.19
C GLY A 138 13.34 11.57 -0.81
N GLY A 139 12.42 11.67 0.16
CA GLY A 139 11.96 12.95 0.68
C GLY A 139 13.04 13.71 1.46
N LEU A 140 13.86 13.02 2.24
CA LEU A 140 15.06 13.57 2.88
C LEU A 140 16.04 14.11 1.82
N TYR A 141 16.31 13.32 0.78
CA TYR A 141 17.18 13.72 -0.33
C TYR A 141 16.68 15.00 -1.03
N LEU A 142 15.38 15.09 -1.34
CA LEU A 142 14.81 16.28 -1.97
C LEU A 142 14.91 17.51 -1.06
N THR A 143 14.66 17.32 0.23
CA THR A 143 14.76 18.38 1.24
C THR A 143 16.18 18.91 1.35
N GLU A 144 17.19 18.04 1.31
CA GLU A 144 18.59 18.45 1.34
C GLU A 144 19.02 19.10 0.02
N ARG A 145 18.60 18.53 -1.11
CA ARG A 145 18.87 19.07 -2.45
C ARG A 145 18.33 20.49 -2.63
N ALA A 146 17.22 20.83 -1.99
CA ALA A 146 16.61 22.16 -2.05
C ALA A 146 17.61 23.29 -1.70
N ARG A 147 18.51 23.05 -0.74
CA ARG A 147 19.49 24.04 -0.26
C ARG A 147 20.42 24.54 -1.36
N ARG A 148 20.66 23.73 -2.40
CA ARG A 148 21.56 24.07 -3.52
C ARG A 148 20.99 25.15 -4.45
N PHE A 149 19.71 25.47 -4.33
CA PHE A 149 19.04 26.45 -5.18
C PHE A 149 18.88 27.81 -4.50
N THR A 150 19.39 27.98 -3.27
CA THR A 150 19.36 29.30 -2.60
C THR A 150 20.73 29.97 -2.76
N PRO A 151 20.83 31.25 -3.19
CA PRO A 151 19.73 32.19 -3.46
C PRO A 151 19.23 32.20 -4.93
N ASP A 152 19.85 31.43 -5.81
CA ASP A 152 19.70 31.58 -7.28
C ASP A 152 18.30 31.25 -7.82
N ASP A 153 17.57 30.34 -7.18
CA ASP A 153 16.23 29.87 -7.56
C ASP A 153 15.40 29.49 -6.31
N PRO A 154 14.88 30.50 -5.59
CA PRO A 154 14.17 30.29 -4.32
C PRO A 154 12.85 29.53 -4.49
N GLU A 155 12.15 29.69 -5.62
CA GLU A 155 10.90 28.95 -5.87
C GLU A 155 11.17 27.45 -5.98
N LYS A 156 12.22 27.06 -6.69
CA LYS A 156 12.62 25.65 -6.80
C LYS A 156 13.13 25.08 -5.48
N SER A 157 13.83 25.88 -4.69
CA SER A 157 14.20 25.51 -3.31
C SER A 157 12.95 25.18 -2.49
N ASP A 158 11.96 26.08 -2.49
CA ASP A 158 10.69 25.88 -1.80
C ASP A 158 9.92 24.66 -2.31
N GLN A 159 9.89 24.45 -3.63
CA GLN A 159 9.24 23.29 -4.23
C GLN A 159 9.85 21.97 -3.78
N LEU A 160 11.18 21.83 -3.89
CA LEU A 160 11.88 20.60 -3.52
C LEU A 160 11.74 20.31 -2.02
N LYS A 161 11.84 21.35 -1.18
CA LYS A 161 11.65 21.22 0.26
C LYS A 161 10.24 20.79 0.60
N GLY A 162 9.22 21.46 0.06
CA GLY A 162 7.82 21.12 0.32
C GLY A 162 7.46 19.73 -0.17
N PHE A 163 7.89 19.36 -1.39
CA PHE A 163 7.65 18.04 -1.94
C PHE A 163 8.37 16.95 -1.13
N GLY A 164 9.63 17.19 -0.75
CA GLY A 164 10.40 16.27 0.09
C GLY A 164 9.73 16.01 1.44
N GLN A 165 9.27 17.07 2.11
CA GLN A 165 8.52 16.97 3.37
C GLN A 165 7.21 16.18 3.21
N ALA A 166 6.47 16.41 2.12
CA ALA A 166 5.24 15.68 1.87
C ALA A 166 5.50 14.19 1.60
N ILE A 167 6.52 13.86 0.80
CA ILE A 167 6.88 12.47 0.52
C ILE A 167 7.32 11.75 1.81
N MET A 168 8.08 12.41 2.70
CA MET A 168 8.42 11.82 4.01
C MET A 168 7.18 11.54 4.86
N LEU A 169 6.23 12.49 4.91
CA LEU A 169 4.98 12.28 5.64
C LEU A 169 4.19 11.09 5.08
N GLN A 170 4.07 11.01 3.76
CA GLN A 170 3.32 9.95 3.10
C GLN A 170 4.00 8.59 3.25
N GLY A 171 5.32 8.52 3.09
CA GLY A 171 6.09 7.29 3.36
C GLY A 171 5.97 6.86 4.83
N GLY A 172 6.03 7.79 5.79
CA GLY A 172 5.83 7.46 7.20
C GLY A 172 4.43 6.92 7.51
N PHE A 173 3.40 7.51 6.90
CA PHE A 173 2.03 7.01 7.02
C PHE A 173 1.87 5.60 6.42
N LEU A 174 2.34 5.39 5.18
CA LEU A 174 2.23 4.11 4.49
C LEU A 174 3.00 3.01 5.21
N PHE A 175 4.20 3.33 5.73
CA PHE A 175 4.99 2.38 6.51
C PHE A 175 4.24 1.90 7.75
N ALA A 176 3.64 2.84 8.50
CA ALA A 176 2.85 2.50 9.67
C ALA A 176 1.58 1.72 9.28
N PHE A 177 0.91 2.13 8.20
CA PHE A 177 -0.26 1.44 7.67
C PHE A 177 0.07 -0.02 7.31
N ASP A 178 1.16 -0.27 6.59
CA ASP A 178 1.54 -1.60 6.14
C ASP A 178 1.93 -2.50 7.31
N LEU A 179 2.71 -1.99 8.28
CA LEU A 179 3.07 -2.76 9.46
C LEU A 179 1.86 -3.13 10.32
N VAL A 180 0.94 -2.17 10.57
CA VAL A 180 -0.29 -2.43 11.33
C VAL A 180 -1.11 -3.53 10.64
N ASN A 181 -1.32 -3.42 9.32
CA ASN A 181 -2.06 -4.41 8.57
C ASN A 181 -1.35 -5.77 8.51
N TYR A 182 -0.02 -5.79 8.47
CA TYR A 182 0.78 -7.01 8.52
C TYR A 182 0.63 -7.72 9.86
N PHE A 183 0.69 -7.00 10.97
CA PHE A 183 0.51 -7.59 12.30
C PHE A 183 -0.92 -8.11 12.52
N ILE A 184 -1.93 -7.37 12.05
CA ILE A 184 -3.34 -7.84 12.09
C ILE A 184 -3.50 -9.11 11.23
N GLY A 185 -2.86 -9.18 10.06
CA GLY A 185 -2.86 -10.38 9.22
C GLY A 185 -2.14 -11.55 9.90
N SER A 186 -0.97 -11.29 10.47
CA SER A 186 -0.13 -12.30 11.13
C SER A 186 -0.81 -12.93 12.35
N GLY A 187 -1.64 -12.17 13.06
CA GLY A 187 -2.45 -12.69 14.17
C GLY A 187 -3.43 -13.80 13.76
N ARG A 188 -3.73 -13.95 12.46
CA ARG A 188 -4.58 -15.03 11.93
C ARG A 188 -3.80 -16.26 11.43
N ASN A 189 -2.46 -16.22 11.47
CA ASN A 189 -1.61 -17.31 10.96
C ASN A 189 -1.81 -18.61 11.75
N GLU A 190 -2.02 -18.51 13.06
CA GLU A 190 -2.24 -19.69 13.91
C GLU A 190 -3.49 -20.46 13.49
N GLY A 191 -4.62 -19.76 13.27
CA GLY A 191 -5.86 -20.38 12.80
C GLY A 191 -5.69 -21.08 11.46
N LEU A 192 -4.98 -20.45 10.51
CA LEU A 192 -4.67 -21.07 9.22
C LEU A 192 -3.78 -22.32 9.37
N ASN A 193 -2.76 -22.26 10.22
CA ASN A 193 -1.86 -23.39 10.46
C ASN A 193 -2.61 -24.57 11.11
N LEU A 194 -3.57 -24.29 11.99
CA LEU A 194 -4.43 -25.33 12.56
C LEU A 194 -5.29 -26.00 11.49
N LEU A 195 -5.85 -25.24 10.53
CA LEU A 195 -6.61 -25.81 9.40
C LEU A 195 -5.71 -26.70 8.52
N MET A 196 -4.49 -26.23 8.22
CA MET A 196 -3.51 -27.00 7.44
C MET A 196 -3.10 -28.31 8.12
N ASN A 197 -3.00 -28.32 9.44
CA ASN A 197 -2.65 -29.51 10.22
C ASN A 197 -3.86 -30.42 10.49
N GLY A 198 -5.08 -29.86 10.55
CA GLY A 198 -6.32 -30.57 10.88
C GLY A 198 -6.93 -31.35 9.70
N ASP A 199 -6.74 -30.88 8.47
CA ASP A 199 -7.28 -31.50 7.24
C ASP A 199 -6.53 -32.78 6.78
N GLY A 200 -5.70 -33.38 7.63
CA GLY A 200 -5.04 -34.66 7.33
C GLY A 200 -3.88 -34.58 6.33
N LEU A 201 -3.43 -33.38 5.94
CA LEU A 201 -2.09 -33.16 5.39
C LEU A 201 -1.06 -33.21 6.52
N GLY A 202 -0.98 -34.38 7.17
CA GLY A 202 0.12 -34.72 8.04
C GLY A 202 1.42 -34.75 7.22
N LEU A 203 2.08 -33.61 7.08
CA LEU A 203 3.53 -33.57 6.97
C LEU A 203 4.07 -33.97 8.35
N GLY A 204 4.01 -35.27 8.63
CA GLY A 204 4.90 -35.91 9.57
C GLY A 204 6.31 -35.70 9.05
N LEU A 205 6.95 -34.61 9.44
CA LEU A 205 8.40 -34.53 9.49
C LEU A 205 8.81 -35.42 10.67
N VAL A 206 8.89 -36.71 10.38
CA VAL A 206 9.73 -37.64 11.12
C VAL A 206 11.17 -37.18 10.84
N PHE A 207 11.78 -36.52 11.82
CA PHE A 207 13.24 -36.48 11.93
C PHE A 207 13.73 -37.78 12.55
#